data_AF-A0A237PZE3-F1
#
_entry.id   AF-A0A237PZE3-F1
#
_cell.length_a   1.000
_cell.length_b   1.000
_cell.length_c   1.000
_cell.angle_alpha   90.00
_cell.angle_beta   90.00
_cell.angle_gamma   90.00
#
_symmetry.space_group_name_H-M   'P 1'
#
loop_
_entity.id
_entity.type
_entity.pdbx_description
1 polymer ?
#
loop_
_entity_poly.entity_id
_entity_poly.type
_entity_poly.pdbx_seq_one_letter_code
_entity_poly.pdbx_strand_id
1 'polypeptide(L)'
;MYYSNVVISYLQANKILAMKLDRAVSGTEQRVSGQVKTIGAGVTRILYYTSCFTDEYQDVCKKQKNEDVRFAKGIYHLLQRKNIVYEILKIYFEEIFKHKTTEQLEHIKRILMAVNIHIAADSLTKSGFVLATATCVSVGMKLSLDMGAIAGRSAGVAVTVAGMYGVVQRAADSAERLRICYPAFFSILYEQELEMMYFLVAPLFEHADAFKAQWASEAELANIIERMIR
;
A
#
# COMPACT_ATOMS: atom_id res chain seq x y z
N MET A 1 1.96 -34.99 27.74
CA MET A 1 0.79 -35.48 26.96
C MET A 1 -0.32 -34.44 26.76
N TYR A 2 -0.61 -33.54 27.71
CA TYR A 2 -1.67 -32.52 27.55
C TYR A 2 -1.39 -31.49 26.43
N TYR A 3 -0.12 -31.08 26.27
CA TYR A 3 0.30 -30.08 25.29
C TYR A 3 0.04 -30.50 23.83
N SER A 4 0.22 -31.78 23.50
CA SER A 4 0.07 -32.28 22.13
C SER A 4 -1.39 -32.32 21.66
N ASN A 5 -2.31 -32.74 22.51
CA ASN A 5 -3.74 -32.78 22.17
C ASN A 5 -4.33 -31.37 21.97
N VAL A 6 -3.88 -30.39 22.76
CA VAL A 6 -4.30 -28.99 22.60
C VAL A 6 -3.82 -28.44 21.26
N VAL A 7 -2.56 -28.67 20.89
CA VAL A 7 -1.98 -28.22 19.61
C VAL A 7 -2.68 -28.90 18.43
N ILE A 8 -2.90 -30.21 18.48
CA ILE A 8 -3.58 -30.96 17.40
C ILE A 8 -5.03 -30.47 17.21
N SER A 9 -5.79 -30.35 18.30
CA SER A 9 -7.19 -29.89 18.25
C SER A 9 -7.28 -28.47 17.71
N TYR A 10 -6.33 -27.61 18.10
CA TYR A 10 -6.24 -26.24 17.62
C TYR A 10 -5.92 -26.20 16.10
N LEU A 11 -4.92 -26.95 15.63
CA LEU A 11 -4.57 -27.03 14.21
C LEU A 11 -5.73 -27.56 13.35
N GLN A 12 -6.49 -28.55 13.85
CA GLN A 12 -7.68 -29.07 13.16
C GLN A 12 -8.81 -28.04 13.06
N ALA A 13 -9.09 -27.33 14.16
CA ALA A 13 -10.09 -26.25 14.16
C ALA A 13 -9.72 -25.13 13.17
N ASN A 14 -8.43 -24.78 13.12
CA ASN A 14 -7.88 -23.77 12.23
C ASN A 14 -7.99 -24.16 10.74
N LYS A 15 -7.71 -25.41 10.39
CA LYS A 15 -7.91 -25.94 9.03
C LYS A 15 -9.36 -25.83 8.58
N ILE A 16 -10.30 -26.17 9.46
CA ILE A 16 -11.74 -26.07 9.17
C ILE A 16 -12.15 -24.61 9.01
N LEU A 17 -11.64 -23.72 9.85
CA LEU A 17 -11.94 -22.29 9.79
C LEU A 17 -11.41 -21.67 8.48
N ALA A 18 -10.19 -22.00 8.06
CA ALA A 18 -9.60 -21.57 6.80
C ALA A 18 -10.46 -21.98 5.59
N MET A 19 -10.90 -23.25 5.54
CA MET A 19 -11.75 -23.74 4.46
C MET A 19 -13.13 -23.07 4.42
N LYS A 20 -13.73 -22.78 5.59
CA LYS A 20 -15.02 -22.09 5.66
C LYS A 20 -14.89 -20.63 5.24
N LEU A 21 -13.79 -19.99 5.62
CA LEU A 21 -13.49 -18.62 5.23
C LEU A 21 -13.29 -18.49 3.72
N ASP A 22 -12.50 -19.38 3.13
CA ASP A 22 -12.23 -19.38 1.68
C ASP A 22 -13.53 -19.50 0.85
N ARG A 23 -14.44 -20.39 1.28
CA ARG A 23 -15.78 -20.51 0.69
C ARG A 23 -16.64 -19.25 0.90
N ALA A 24 -16.55 -18.62 2.08
CA ALA A 24 -17.30 -17.40 2.36
C ALA A 24 -16.81 -16.20 1.56
N VAL A 25 -15.49 -16.10 1.32
CA VAL A 25 -14.88 -15.03 0.51
C VAL A 25 -15.18 -15.22 -0.97
N SER A 26 -15.03 -16.45 -1.49
CA SER A 26 -15.30 -16.77 -2.90
C SER A 26 -16.77 -16.65 -3.31
N GLY A 27 -17.71 -16.83 -2.37
CA GLY A 27 -19.15 -16.76 -2.63
C GLY A 27 -19.80 -15.36 -2.58
N THR A 28 -19.05 -14.28 -2.34
CA THR A 28 -19.63 -12.92 -2.19
C THR A 28 -19.38 -12.03 -3.41
N GLU A 29 -20.44 -11.43 -3.97
CA GLU A 29 -20.36 -10.54 -5.14
C GLU A 29 -19.45 -9.32 -4.91
N GLN A 30 -18.78 -8.87 -5.98
CA GLN A 30 -17.71 -7.86 -6.00
C GLN A 30 -18.04 -6.53 -5.27
N ARG A 31 -19.32 -6.14 -5.15
CA ARG A 31 -19.75 -4.86 -4.57
C ARG A 31 -19.78 -4.80 -3.03
N VAL A 32 -19.62 -5.92 -2.31
CA VAL A 32 -19.47 -5.94 -0.82
C VAL A 32 -18.05 -6.36 -0.37
N SER A 33 -17.19 -6.69 -1.33
CA SER A 33 -15.94 -7.43 -1.12
C SER A 33 -14.88 -6.76 -0.24
N GLY A 34 -14.82 -5.42 -0.15
CA GLY A 34 -13.74 -4.70 0.52
C GLY A 34 -13.56 -5.07 1.99
N GLN A 35 -14.64 -5.08 2.78
CA GLN A 35 -14.59 -5.39 4.22
C GLN A 35 -14.43 -6.89 4.48
N VAL A 36 -15.09 -7.73 3.67
CA VAL A 36 -15.01 -9.19 3.74
C VAL A 36 -13.60 -9.68 3.44
N LYS A 37 -12.94 -9.12 2.42
CA LYS A 37 -11.53 -9.39 2.11
C LYS A 37 -10.60 -8.98 3.25
N THR A 38 -10.89 -7.89 3.98
CA THR A 38 -10.04 -7.45 5.12
C THR A 38 -10.18 -8.45 6.25
N ILE A 39 -11.41 -8.75 6.64
CA ILE A 39 -11.70 -9.72 7.69
C ILE A 39 -11.07 -11.08 7.35
N GLY A 40 -11.18 -11.52 6.09
CA GLY A 40 -10.56 -12.76 5.64
C GLY A 40 -9.03 -12.74 5.77
N ALA A 41 -8.37 -11.68 5.29
CA ALA A 41 -6.93 -11.53 5.46
C ALA A 41 -6.50 -11.54 6.94
N GLY A 42 -7.32 -10.97 7.84
CA GLY A 42 -7.03 -10.95 9.26
C GLY A 42 -7.23 -12.29 9.96
N VAL A 43 -8.28 -13.04 9.58
CA VAL A 43 -8.45 -14.42 10.03
C VAL A 43 -7.28 -15.27 9.55
N THR A 44 -6.84 -15.12 8.29
CA THR A 44 -5.66 -15.80 7.76
C THR A 44 -4.41 -15.48 8.58
N ARG A 45 -4.16 -14.20 8.92
CA ARG A 45 -3.01 -13.81 9.75
C ARG A 45 -3.07 -14.43 11.15
N ILE A 46 -4.24 -14.45 11.79
CA ILE A 46 -4.47 -15.12 13.09
C ILE A 46 -4.19 -16.63 12.99
N LEU A 47 -4.63 -17.28 11.90
CA LEU A 47 -4.37 -18.70 11.66
C LEU A 47 -2.88 -18.99 11.45
N TYR A 48 -2.13 -18.09 10.85
CA TYR A 48 -0.68 -18.26 10.71
C TYR A 48 0.07 -18.05 12.04
N TYR A 49 -0.46 -17.29 12.99
CA TYR A 49 0.13 -17.17 14.33
C TYR A 49 0.17 -18.50 15.11
N THR A 50 -0.62 -19.48 14.65
CA THR A 50 -0.62 -20.85 15.19
C THR A 50 0.73 -21.54 14.94
N SER A 51 1.49 -21.10 13.93
CA SER A 51 2.83 -21.58 13.62
C SER A 51 3.84 -21.29 14.75
N CYS A 52 3.54 -20.33 15.63
CA CYS A 52 4.35 -20.05 16.82
C CYS A 52 4.35 -21.19 17.86
N PHE A 53 3.44 -22.15 17.75
CA PHE A 53 3.32 -23.29 18.67
C PHE A 53 4.10 -24.53 18.21
N THR A 54 4.75 -24.47 17.05
CA THR A 54 5.50 -25.59 16.46
C THR A 54 6.89 -25.13 16.05
N ASP A 55 7.92 -25.88 16.44
CA ASP A 55 9.31 -25.51 16.12
C ASP A 55 9.60 -25.51 14.60
N GLU A 56 8.91 -26.37 13.85
CA GLU A 56 9.05 -26.50 12.39
C GLU A 56 8.63 -25.23 11.63
N TYR A 57 7.68 -24.46 12.16
CA TYR A 57 7.13 -23.26 11.50
C TYR A 57 7.42 -21.97 12.27
N GLN A 58 8.49 -21.98 13.07
CA GLN A 58 8.90 -20.82 13.87
C GLN A 58 9.37 -19.65 12.99
N ASP A 59 9.83 -19.91 11.78
CA ASP A 59 10.18 -18.92 10.76
C ASP A 59 8.97 -18.08 10.32
N VAL A 60 7.81 -18.71 10.08
CA VAL A 60 6.54 -18.04 9.76
C VAL A 60 6.12 -17.13 10.91
N CYS A 61 6.23 -17.62 12.16
CA CYS A 61 5.92 -16.84 13.35
C CYS A 61 6.84 -15.61 13.50
N LYS A 62 8.16 -15.80 13.30
CA LYS A 62 9.14 -14.71 13.35
C LYS A 62 8.87 -13.66 12.28
N LYS A 63 8.53 -14.10 11.06
CA LYS A 63 8.15 -13.20 9.96
C LYS A 63 6.94 -12.33 10.32
N GLN A 64 5.87 -12.92 10.84
CA GLN A 64 4.67 -12.17 11.23
C GLN A 64 4.95 -11.16 12.34
N LYS A 65 5.71 -11.55 13.37
CA LYS A 65 6.12 -10.63 14.44
C LYS A 65 6.93 -9.45 13.89
N ASN A 66 7.85 -9.70 12.95
CA ASN A 66 8.64 -8.64 12.34
C ASN A 66 7.78 -7.69 11.48
N GLU A 67 6.83 -8.22 10.72
CA GLU A 67 5.85 -7.41 9.98
C GLU A 67 4.97 -6.58 10.91
N ASP A 68 4.49 -7.13 12.03
CA ASP A 68 3.68 -6.40 13.01
C ASP A 68 4.47 -5.22 13.60
N VAL A 69 5.76 -5.40 13.91
CA VAL A 69 6.65 -4.33 14.39
C VAL A 69 6.84 -3.24 13.33
N ARG A 70 7.08 -3.62 12.07
CA ARG A 70 7.25 -2.66 10.96
C ARG A 70 5.96 -1.88 10.70
N PHE A 71 4.81 -2.54 10.75
CA PHE A 71 3.51 -1.87 10.64
C PHE A 71 3.30 -0.87 11.78
N ALA A 72 3.62 -1.24 13.02
CA ALA A 72 3.52 -0.35 14.17
C ALA A 72 4.40 0.90 14.03
N LYS A 73 5.62 0.75 13.48
CA LYS A 73 6.50 1.89 13.14
C LYS A 73 5.86 2.81 12.10
N GLY A 74 5.27 2.26 11.04
CA GLY A 74 4.52 3.05 10.05
C GLY A 74 3.34 3.82 10.67
N ILE A 75 2.59 3.20 11.57
CA ILE A 75 1.51 3.88 12.33
C ILE A 75 2.06 4.98 13.23
N TYR A 76 3.22 4.78 13.87
CA TYR A 76 3.87 5.81 14.66
C TYR A 76 4.17 7.06 13.83
N HIS A 77 4.69 6.90 12.60
CA HIS A 77 4.89 8.03 11.67
C HIS A 77 3.57 8.74 11.31
N LEU A 78 2.45 8.00 11.22
CA LEU A 78 1.11 8.57 10.96
C LEU A 78 0.67 9.44 12.13
N LEU A 79 0.84 8.96 13.35
CA LEU A 79 0.46 9.65 14.59
C LEU A 79 1.30 10.91 14.84
N GLN A 80 2.53 10.96 14.32
CA GLN A 80 3.36 12.17 14.28
C GLN A 80 2.86 13.24 13.29
N ARG A 81 1.64 13.10 12.75
CA ARG A 81 1.02 14.00 11.77
C ARG A 81 1.80 14.16 10.46
N LYS A 82 2.63 13.18 10.09
CA LYS A 82 3.23 13.15 8.75
C LYS A 82 2.15 12.75 7.75
N ASN A 83 2.04 13.50 6.65
CA ASN A 83 1.19 13.09 5.54
C ASN A 83 1.87 11.93 4.80
N ILE A 84 1.67 10.70 5.28
CA ILE A 84 2.38 9.51 4.78
C ILE A 84 2.18 9.32 3.27
N VAL A 85 0.98 9.55 2.75
CA VAL A 85 0.70 9.47 1.32
C VAL A 85 1.60 10.45 0.55
N TYR A 86 1.68 11.69 1.02
CA TYR A 86 2.56 12.69 0.42
C TYR A 86 4.04 12.30 0.54
N GLU A 87 4.50 11.80 1.68
CA GLU A 87 5.90 11.38 1.85
C GLU A 87 6.26 10.21 0.91
N ILE A 88 5.40 9.19 0.78
CA ILE A 88 5.64 8.08 -0.15
C ILE A 88 5.70 8.58 -1.60
N LEU A 89 4.77 9.48 -1.99
CA LEU A 89 4.76 10.08 -3.33
C LEU A 89 6.00 10.95 -3.58
N LYS A 90 6.42 11.71 -2.57
CA LYS A 90 7.63 12.53 -2.62
C LYS A 90 8.85 11.65 -2.87
N ILE A 91 9.06 10.60 -2.08
CA ILE A 91 10.18 9.64 -2.25
C ILE A 91 10.14 9.01 -3.64
N TYR A 92 8.95 8.62 -4.11
CA TYR A 92 8.79 8.07 -5.45
C TYR A 92 9.24 9.06 -6.54
N PHE A 93 8.77 10.31 -6.49
CA PHE A 93 9.17 11.33 -7.46
C PHE A 93 10.63 11.76 -7.32
N GLU A 94 11.22 11.72 -6.13
CA GLU A 94 12.67 11.92 -5.93
C GLU A 94 13.47 10.89 -6.72
N GLU A 95 13.06 9.61 -6.67
CA GLU A 95 13.72 8.55 -7.43
C GLU A 95 13.48 8.66 -8.93
N ILE A 96 12.25 8.93 -9.38
CA ILE A 96 11.92 9.08 -10.80
C ILE A 96 12.64 10.27 -11.44
N PHE A 97 12.78 11.39 -10.73
CA PHE A 97 13.43 12.59 -11.25
C PHE A 97 14.93 12.66 -10.95
N LYS A 98 15.48 11.72 -10.18
CA LYS A 98 16.88 11.69 -9.72
C LYS A 98 17.90 11.96 -10.82
N HIS A 99 17.69 11.42 -12.02
CA HIS A 99 18.62 11.54 -13.15
C HIS A 99 18.13 12.46 -14.28
N LYS A 100 16.99 13.14 -14.11
CA LYS A 100 16.47 14.09 -15.11
C LYS A 100 17.19 15.43 -15.02
N THR A 101 17.43 16.05 -16.18
CA THR A 101 17.93 17.43 -16.28
C THR A 101 16.78 18.44 -16.15
N THR A 102 17.11 19.70 -15.90
CA THR A 102 16.12 20.79 -15.84
C THR A 102 15.31 20.92 -17.13
N GLU A 103 15.94 20.72 -18.30
CA GLU A 103 15.26 20.77 -19.61
C GLU A 103 14.23 19.65 -19.77
N GLN A 104 14.55 18.44 -19.32
CA GLN A 104 13.62 17.31 -19.35
C GLN A 104 12.43 17.52 -18.42
N LEU A 105 12.67 18.08 -17.23
CA LEU A 105 11.60 18.43 -16.29
C LEU A 105 10.70 19.53 -16.87
N GLU A 106 11.28 20.51 -17.57
CA GLU A 106 10.53 21.58 -18.23
C GLU A 106 9.66 21.03 -19.37
N HIS A 107 10.19 20.07 -20.13
CA HIS A 107 9.43 19.41 -21.18
C HIS A 107 8.24 18.62 -20.60
N ILE A 108 8.45 17.84 -19.53
CA ILE A 108 7.38 17.15 -18.81
C ILE A 108 6.32 18.15 -18.31
N LYS A 109 6.75 19.27 -17.72
CA LYS A 109 5.85 20.34 -17.25
C LYS A 109 4.96 20.87 -18.38
N ARG A 110 5.53 21.13 -19.56
CA ARG A 110 4.77 21.63 -20.72
C ARG A 110 3.72 20.62 -21.21
N ILE A 111 4.06 19.34 -21.24
CA ILE A 111 3.10 18.28 -21.61
C ILE A 111 1.94 18.24 -20.60
N LEU A 112 2.24 18.31 -19.31
CA LEU A 112 1.22 18.34 -18.26
C LEU A 112 0.33 19.61 -18.35
N MET A 113 0.92 20.77 -18.64
CA MET A 113 0.16 22.00 -18.85
C MET A 113 -0.78 21.91 -20.06
N ALA A 114 -0.37 21.23 -21.13
CA ALA A 114 -1.20 21.01 -22.31
C ALA A 114 -2.48 20.20 -22.00
N VAL A 115 -2.45 19.36 -20.96
CA VAL A 115 -3.62 18.64 -20.45
C VAL A 115 -4.26 19.32 -19.23
N ASN A 116 -4.00 20.62 -19.01
CA ASN A 116 -4.56 21.45 -17.92
C ASN A 116 -4.08 21.07 -16.50
N ILE A 117 -2.93 20.42 -16.37
CA ILE A 117 -2.27 20.13 -15.09
C ILE A 117 -1.16 21.15 -14.87
N HIS A 118 -1.34 22.03 -13.88
CA HIS A 118 -0.41 23.11 -13.59
C HIS A 118 0.47 22.77 -12.38
N ILE A 119 1.74 22.42 -12.65
CA ILE A 119 2.73 22.23 -11.59
C ILE A 119 3.31 23.60 -11.20
N ALA A 120 3.02 24.02 -9.96
CA ALA A 120 3.49 25.27 -9.37
C ALA A 120 4.98 25.19 -8.97
N ALA A 121 5.86 25.20 -9.97
CA ALA A 121 7.30 25.33 -9.79
C ALA A 121 7.79 26.55 -10.59
N ASP A 122 7.96 27.69 -9.91
CA ASP A 122 8.37 28.98 -10.49
C ASP A 122 9.86 29.01 -10.85
N SER A 123 10.67 28.22 -10.13
CA SER A 123 12.01 27.82 -10.56
C SER A 123 12.03 26.30 -10.68
N LEU A 124 12.44 25.76 -11.83
CA LEU A 124 12.59 24.31 -12.01
C LEU A 124 13.86 23.79 -11.31
N THR A 125 13.87 23.91 -9.99
CA THR A 125 14.73 23.07 -9.18
C THR A 125 14.11 21.67 -9.14
N LYS A 126 14.94 20.63 -9.20
CA LYS A 126 14.49 19.24 -9.10
C LYS A 126 13.62 19.02 -7.86
N SER A 127 14.06 19.52 -6.72
CA SER A 127 13.30 19.45 -5.46
C SER A 127 11.96 20.18 -5.53
N GLY A 128 11.91 21.37 -6.14
CA GLY A 128 10.64 22.09 -6.34
C GLY A 128 9.65 21.28 -7.20
N PHE A 129 10.14 20.67 -8.28
CA PHE A 129 9.31 19.84 -9.15
C PHE A 129 8.80 18.57 -8.47
N VAL A 130 9.64 17.88 -7.69
CA VAL A 130 9.25 16.75 -6.84
C VAL A 130 8.10 17.13 -5.90
N LEU A 131 8.28 18.20 -5.11
CA LEU A 131 7.30 18.63 -4.10
C LEU A 131 5.97 19.02 -4.76
N ALA A 132 6.02 19.77 -5.85
CA ALA A 132 4.83 20.22 -6.56
C ALA A 132 4.08 19.04 -7.21
N THR A 133 4.80 18.10 -7.83
CA THR A 133 4.19 16.89 -8.44
C THR A 133 3.57 15.99 -7.37
N ALA A 134 4.30 15.71 -6.28
CA ALA A 134 3.80 14.92 -5.16
C ALA A 134 2.55 15.55 -4.54
N THR A 135 2.52 16.88 -4.41
CA THR A 135 1.35 17.61 -3.92
C THR A 135 0.16 17.44 -4.87
N CYS A 136 0.35 17.72 -6.17
CA CYS A 136 -0.69 17.58 -7.19
C CYS A 136 -1.32 16.19 -7.19
N VAL A 137 -0.49 15.14 -7.21
CA VAL A 137 -0.95 13.75 -7.17
C VAL A 137 -1.67 13.43 -5.86
N SER A 138 -1.14 13.89 -4.71
CA SER A 138 -1.79 13.64 -3.42
C SER A 138 -3.17 14.30 -3.30
N VAL A 139 -3.35 15.47 -3.93
CA VAL A 139 -4.63 16.18 -3.99
C VAL A 139 -5.59 15.45 -4.94
N GLY A 140 -5.13 15.07 -6.14
CA GLY A 140 -5.93 14.28 -7.09
C GLY A 140 -6.44 12.98 -6.48
N MET A 141 -5.56 12.22 -5.83
CA MET A 141 -5.92 10.99 -5.13
C MET A 141 -6.97 11.20 -4.02
N LYS A 142 -6.86 12.27 -3.22
CA LYS A 142 -7.86 12.58 -2.17
C LYS A 142 -9.22 12.87 -2.77
N LEU A 143 -9.27 13.65 -3.85
CA LEU A 143 -10.52 13.96 -4.55
C LEU A 143 -11.20 12.71 -5.12
N SER A 144 -10.43 11.79 -5.70
CA SER A 144 -10.96 10.52 -6.21
C SER A 144 -11.49 9.61 -5.10
N LEU A 145 -10.86 9.61 -3.91
CA LEU A 145 -11.32 8.85 -2.75
C LEU A 145 -12.59 9.44 -2.11
N ASP A 146 -12.68 10.77 -1.98
CA ASP A 146 -13.86 11.45 -1.43
C ASP A 146 -15.08 11.28 -2.36
N MET A 147 -14.87 11.28 -3.68
CA MET A 147 -15.94 11.00 -4.65
C MET A 147 -16.39 9.53 -4.61
N GLY A 148 -15.47 8.59 -4.34
CA GLY A 148 -15.79 7.18 -4.12
C GLY A 148 -16.46 6.87 -2.78
N ALA A 149 -16.18 7.65 -1.73
CA ALA A 149 -16.77 7.52 -0.40
C ALA A 149 -18.22 8.05 -0.34
N ILE A 150 -18.55 9.07 -1.15
CA ILE A 150 -19.92 9.60 -1.26
C ILE A 150 -20.84 8.62 -2.00
N ALA A 151 -20.30 7.75 -2.87
CA ALA A 151 -21.08 6.78 -3.63
C ALA A 151 -21.36 5.45 -2.89
N GLY A 152 -20.82 5.23 -1.68
CA GLY A 152 -21.11 3.98 -0.95
C GLY A 152 -20.55 3.87 0.46
N ARG A 153 -21.48 3.82 1.43
CA ARG A 153 -21.34 3.29 2.81
C ARG A 153 -20.87 4.24 3.92
N SER A 154 -21.80 5.08 4.34
CA SER A 154 -22.13 5.20 5.76
C SER A 154 -22.91 3.95 6.23
N ALA A 155 -22.23 2.85 6.56
CA ALA A 155 -22.87 1.73 7.26
C ALA A 155 -21.86 0.89 8.08
N GLY A 156 -21.80 1.17 9.39
CA GLY A 156 -21.51 0.18 10.44
C GLY A 156 -20.15 -0.54 10.39
N VAL A 157 -19.05 0.13 10.71
CA VAL A 157 -17.78 -0.56 10.98
C VAL A 157 -17.74 -0.97 12.45
N ALA A 158 -18.21 -2.18 12.76
CA ALA A 158 -17.76 -2.87 13.97
C ALA A 158 -16.28 -3.24 13.76
N VAL A 159 -15.38 -2.55 14.46
CA VAL A 159 -13.94 -2.84 14.43
C VAL A 159 -13.70 -4.12 15.22
N THR A 160 -13.65 -5.26 14.55
CA THR A 160 -13.27 -6.54 15.15
C THR A 160 -11.75 -6.72 15.09
N VAL A 161 -11.19 -7.56 15.99
CA VAL A 161 -9.76 -7.90 16.00
C VAL A 161 -9.30 -8.47 14.65
N ALA A 162 -10.13 -9.28 13.99
CA ALA A 162 -9.86 -9.77 12.63
C ALA A 162 -9.84 -8.63 11.59
N GLY A 163 -10.68 -7.61 11.73
CA GLY A 163 -10.61 -6.42 10.87
C GLY A 163 -9.26 -5.69 10.98
N MET A 164 -8.75 -5.53 12.20
CA MET A 164 -7.45 -4.89 12.46
C MET A 164 -6.28 -5.71 11.90
N TYR A 165 -6.22 -7.01 12.20
CA TYR A 165 -5.18 -7.89 11.65
C TYR A 165 -5.27 -8.03 10.12
N GLY A 166 -6.45 -7.83 9.56
CA GLY A 166 -6.66 -7.77 8.12
C GLY A 166 -5.98 -6.59 7.44
N VAL A 167 -5.92 -5.43 8.11
CA VAL A 167 -5.17 -4.28 7.62
C VAL A 167 -3.68 -4.56 7.64
N VAL A 168 -3.17 -5.16 8.73
CA VAL A 168 -1.75 -5.53 8.84
C VAL A 168 -1.37 -6.55 7.77
N GLN A 169 -2.22 -7.55 7.52
CA GLN A 169 -1.97 -8.53 6.45
C GLN A 169 -1.92 -7.87 5.07
N ARG A 170 -2.86 -6.98 4.76
CA ARG A 170 -2.84 -6.23 3.49
C ARG A 170 -1.60 -5.37 3.33
N ALA A 171 -1.17 -4.72 4.41
CA ALA A 171 0.07 -3.95 4.43
C ALA A 171 1.29 -4.84 4.14
N ALA A 172 1.38 -6.01 4.77
CA ALA A 172 2.43 -6.98 4.53
C ALA A 172 2.43 -7.49 3.08
N ASP A 173 1.27 -7.90 2.56
CA ASP A 173 1.14 -8.40 1.18
C ASP A 173 1.49 -7.31 0.16
N SER A 174 1.07 -6.06 0.41
CA SER A 174 1.39 -4.93 -0.46
C SER A 174 2.88 -4.58 -0.43
N ALA A 175 3.51 -4.60 0.74
CA ALA A 175 4.94 -4.35 0.90
C ALA A 175 5.76 -5.46 0.21
N GLU A 176 5.34 -6.72 0.33
CA GLU A 176 5.99 -7.85 -0.33
C GLU A 176 5.87 -7.78 -1.85
N ARG A 177 4.68 -7.43 -2.37
CA ARG A 177 4.50 -7.18 -3.81
C ARG A 177 5.39 -6.03 -4.28
N LEU A 178 5.50 -4.96 -3.51
CA LEU A 178 6.40 -3.85 -3.83
C LEU A 178 7.86 -4.33 -3.86
N ARG A 179 8.29 -5.15 -2.91
CA ARG A 179 9.63 -5.74 -2.86
C ARG A 179 9.97 -6.53 -4.12
N ILE A 180 8.99 -7.21 -4.71
CA ILE A 180 9.16 -7.98 -5.95
C ILE A 180 9.13 -7.08 -7.19
N CYS A 181 8.14 -6.18 -7.29
CA CYS A 181 7.93 -5.35 -8.48
C CYS A 181 8.91 -4.20 -8.61
N TYR A 182 9.31 -3.59 -7.49
CA TYR A 182 10.24 -2.46 -7.48
C TYR A 182 11.17 -2.48 -6.24
N PRO A 183 12.20 -3.35 -6.24
CA PRO A 183 13.06 -3.55 -5.07
C PRO A 183 13.79 -2.28 -4.60
N ALA A 184 14.22 -1.41 -5.52
CA ALA A 184 14.91 -0.17 -5.17
C ALA A 184 14.02 0.78 -4.36
N PHE A 185 12.78 0.99 -4.82
CA PHE A 185 11.81 1.82 -4.10
C PHE A 185 11.39 1.18 -2.77
N PHE A 186 11.23 -0.15 -2.73
CA PHE A 186 10.99 -0.88 -1.49
C PHE A 186 12.06 -0.60 -0.43
N SER A 187 13.35 -0.70 -0.81
CA SER A 187 14.45 -0.50 0.14
C SER A 187 14.45 0.91 0.73
N ILE A 188 14.16 1.94 -0.07
CA ILE A 188 14.10 3.32 0.40
C ILE A 188 12.93 3.50 1.38
N LEU A 189 11.75 2.94 1.08
CA LEU A 189 10.63 2.99 2.01
C LEU A 189 10.91 2.20 3.29
N TYR A 190 11.62 1.06 3.20
CA TYR A 190 11.97 0.24 4.35
C TYR A 190 12.92 0.97 5.31
N GLU A 191 13.93 1.66 4.77
CA GLU A 191 14.85 2.51 5.56
C GLU A 191 14.11 3.65 6.27
N GLN A 192 13.04 4.16 5.67
CA GLN A 192 12.19 5.18 6.27
C GLN A 192 11.04 4.61 7.13
N GLU A 193 10.94 3.29 7.26
CA GLU A 193 9.87 2.59 7.99
C GLU A 193 8.45 2.87 7.44
N LEU A 194 8.36 3.11 6.12
CA LEU A 194 7.14 3.47 5.39
C LEU A 194 6.68 2.38 4.40
N GLU A 195 7.44 1.31 4.20
CA GLU A 195 7.14 0.27 3.21
C GLU A 195 5.81 -0.43 3.53
N MET A 196 5.52 -0.64 4.81
CA MET A 196 4.25 -1.22 5.25
C MET A 196 3.08 -0.27 5.01
N MET A 197 3.32 1.02 4.77
CA MET A 197 2.29 2.01 4.45
C MET A 197 2.05 2.17 2.94
N TYR A 198 2.85 1.50 2.09
CA TYR A 198 2.68 1.52 0.64
C TYR A 198 1.27 1.07 0.19
N PHE A 199 0.59 0.20 0.96
CA PHE A 199 -0.78 -0.22 0.65
C PHE A 199 -1.77 0.95 0.52
N LEU A 200 -1.48 2.11 1.10
CA LEU A 200 -2.29 3.32 0.98
C LEU A 200 -2.26 3.90 -0.44
N VAL A 201 -1.14 3.76 -1.15
CA VAL A 201 -0.94 4.29 -2.51
C VAL A 201 -0.85 3.18 -3.57
N ALA A 202 -0.82 1.91 -3.18
CA ALA A 202 -0.73 0.79 -4.11
C ALA A 202 -1.80 0.81 -5.23
N PRO A 203 -3.10 1.08 -4.96
CA PRO A 203 -4.11 1.15 -6.01
C PRO A 203 -3.81 2.24 -7.05
N LEU A 204 -3.27 3.38 -6.61
CA LEU A 204 -2.87 4.48 -7.49
C LEU A 204 -1.73 4.05 -8.42
N PHE A 205 -0.72 3.39 -7.86
CA PHE A 205 0.46 2.95 -8.60
C PHE A 205 0.10 1.89 -9.66
N GLU A 206 -0.83 1.00 -9.32
CA GLU A 206 -1.35 -0.02 -10.22
C GLU A 206 -2.19 0.59 -11.35
N HIS A 207 -3.08 1.53 -11.02
CA HIS A 207 -3.92 2.21 -12.00
C HIS A 207 -3.11 3.01 -13.02
N ALA A 208 -2.08 3.72 -12.55
CA ALA A 208 -1.28 4.61 -13.38
C ALA A 208 -0.07 3.94 -14.06
N ASP A 209 0.14 2.64 -13.89
CA ASP A 209 1.36 1.93 -14.30
C ASP A 209 2.66 2.60 -13.76
N ALA A 210 2.63 3.09 -12.52
CA ALA A 210 3.71 3.92 -11.94
C ALA A 210 5.08 3.21 -11.93
N PHE A 211 5.12 1.88 -11.92
CA PHE A 211 6.37 1.11 -11.99
C PHE A 211 7.12 1.25 -13.32
N LYS A 212 6.45 1.64 -14.40
CA LYS A 212 7.09 1.84 -15.71
C LYS A 212 7.81 3.18 -15.84
N ALA A 213 7.54 4.12 -14.93
CA ALA A 213 8.03 5.50 -14.98
C ALA A 213 9.56 5.63 -15.01
N GLN A 214 10.29 4.70 -14.38
CA GLN A 214 11.75 4.66 -14.37
C GLN A 214 12.36 4.61 -15.78
N TRP A 215 11.69 3.91 -16.69
CA TRP A 215 12.16 3.63 -18.05
C TRP A 215 11.38 4.42 -19.10
N ALA A 216 10.43 5.24 -18.65
CA ALA A 216 9.54 5.98 -19.51
C ALA A 216 10.25 7.16 -20.18
N SER A 217 9.86 7.41 -21.44
CA SER A 217 10.09 8.70 -22.09
C SER A 217 9.41 9.84 -21.31
N GLU A 218 9.79 11.08 -21.59
CA GLU A 218 9.19 12.25 -20.91
C GLU A 218 7.68 12.37 -21.15
N ALA A 219 7.21 12.01 -22.36
CA ALA A 219 5.79 11.99 -22.69
C ALA A 219 5.02 10.87 -21.96
N GLU A 220 5.60 9.67 -21.89
CA GLU A 220 5.01 8.56 -21.13
C GLU A 220 4.99 8.86 -19.63
N LEU A 221 6.04 9.49 -19.11
CA LEU A 221 6.10 9.92 -17.71
C LEU A 221 5.05 10.98 -17.39
N ALA A 222 4.85 11.96 -18.27
CA ALA A 222 3.76 12.93 -18.13
C ALA A 222 2.38 12.24 -18.14
N ASN A 223 2.17 11.26 -19.02
CA ASN A 223 0.92 10.47 -19.06
C ASN A 223 0.72 9.60 -17.80
N ILE A 224 1.80 9.03 -17.23
CA ILE A 224 1.73 8.36 -15.93
C ILE A 224 1.28 9.35 -14.84
N ILE A 225 1.91 10.53 -14.77
CA ILE A 225 1.55 11.57 -13.78
C ILE A 225 0.10 12.03 -13.98
N GLU A 226 -0.37 12.20 -15.21
CA GLU A 226 -1.77 12.52 -15.51
C GLU A 226 -2.72 11.47 -14.94
N ARG A 227 -2.47 10.19 -15.19
CA ARG A 227 -3.27 9.07 -14.67
C ARG A 227 -3.18 8.91 -13.15
N MET A 228 -2.13 9.44 -12.51
CA MET A 228 -2.07 9.51 -11.04
C MET A 228 -2.91 10.67 -10.47
N ILE A 229 -3.24 11.67 -11.28
CA ILE A 229 -4.02 12.84 -10.84
C ILE A 229 -5.52 12.66 -11.08
N ARG A 230 -5.90 11.92 -12.12
CA ARG A 230 -7.29 11.76 -12.58
C ARG A 230 -7.89 10.40 -12.26
#